data_AF-A0A2K8VAV6-F1
#
_entry.id   AF-A0A2K8VAV6-F1
#
_cell.length_a   1.000
_cell.length_b   1.000
_cell.length_c   1.000
_cell.angle_alpha   90.00
_cell.angle_beta   90.00
_cell.angle_gamma   90.00
#
_symmetry.space_group_name_H-M   'P 1'
#
loop_
_entity.id
_entity.type
_entity.pdbx_description
1 polymer ?
#
loop_
_entity_poly.entity_id
_entity_poly.type
_entity_poly.pdbx_seq_one_letter_code
_entity_poly.pdbx_strand_id
1 'polypeptide(L)'
;MGSDDVSVQVKTTGGNTENINNIEPGKASEFKSYAPGEVTYTIVLKSNDEITETVEMGFCADYEIIITEDNEIITTSTNRD
;
A
#
# COMPACT_ATOMS: atom_id res chain seq x y z
N MET A 1 -14.72 -15.19 10.28
CA MET A 1 -13.50 -14.50 10.73
C MET A 1 -12.96 -13.79 9.51
N GLY A 2 -12.68 -12.50 9.60
CA GLY A 2 -12.38 -11.69 8.42
C GLY A 2 -13.13 -10.38 8.53
N SER A 3 -12.62 -9.48 9.36
CA SER A 3 -12.82 -8.05 9.20
C SER A 3 -11.95 -7.29 10.19
N ASP A 4 -10.65 -7.28 9.96
CA ASP A 4 -9.76 -6.48 10.79
C ASP A 4 -9.22 -5.35 9.93
N ASP A 5 -9.59 -4.12 10.31
CA ASP A 5 -9.16 -2.89 9.65
C ASP A 5 -7.63 -2.83 9.61
N VAL A 6 -7.07 -2.39 8.49
CA VAL A 6 -5.62 -2.30 8.30
C VAL A 6 -5.15 -0.85 8.26
N SER A 7 -3.90 -0.64 8.66
CA SER A 7 -3.20 0.64 8.50
C SER A 7 -1.98 0.45 7.62
N VAL A 8 -1.77 1.37 6.68
CA VAL A 8 -0.67 1.34 5.72
C VAL A 8 0.17 2.59 5.90
N GLN A 9 1.45 2.42 6.18
CA GLN A 9 2.45 3.45 6.09
C GLN A 9 3.16 3.36 4.74
N VAL A 10 3.21 4.46 4.00
CA VAL A 10 3.89 4.57 2.72
C VAL A 10 5.11 5.46 2.91
N LYS A 11 6.31 4.92 2.68
CA LYS A 11 7.57 5.65 2.75
C LYS A 11 8.20 5.74 1.37
N THR A 12 8.37 6.96 0.90
CA THR A 12 9.04 7.24 -0.38
C THR A 12 10.53 7.51 -0.15
N THR A 13 11.37 7.16 -1.12
CA THR A 13 12.81 7.52 -1.13
C THR A 13 13.06 9.02 -1.03
N GLY A 14 12.10 9.85 -1.47
CA GLY A 14 12.12 11.32 -1.30
C GLY A 14 11.90 11.81 0.13
N GLY A 15 11.69 10.92 1.11
CA GLY A 15 11.59 11.25 2.53
C GLY A 15 10.17 11.54 3.04
N ASN A 16 9.15 11.44 2.18
CA ASN A 16 7.77 11.57 2.63
C ASN A 16 7.27 10.24 3.19
N THR A 17 6.72 10.31 4.40
CA THR A 17 6.00 9.21 5.05
C THR A 17 4.52 9.60 5.15
N GLU A 18 3.65 8.80 4.55
CA GLU A 18 2.20 8.97 4.57
C GLU A 18 1.57 7.80 5.33
N ASN A 19 0.63 8.08 6.24
CA ASN A 19 -0.13 7.04 6.91
C ASN A 19 -1.57 7.04 6.37
N ILE A 20 -2.04 5.86 5.99
CA ILE A 20 -3.39 5.59 5.53
C ILE A 20 -3.98 4.60 6.53
N ASN A 21 -4.85 5.07 7.41
CA ASN A 21 -5.36 4.28 8.53
C ASN A 21 -6.82 3.86 8.30
N ASN A 22 -7.25 2.83 9.03
CA ASN A 22 -8.64 2.36 9.10
C ASN A 22 -9.23 1.97 7.74
N ILE A 23 -8.46 1.24 6.93
CA ILE A 23 -8.99 0.66 5.70
C ILE A 23 -9.79 -0.59 6.10
N GLU A 24 -11.11 -0.47 6.04
CA GLU A 24 -12.02 -1.59 6.29
C GLU A 24 -11.86 -2.66 5.19
N PRO A 25 -12.05 -3.95 5.50
CA PRO A 25 -11.98 -5.02 4.53
C PRO A 25 -12.97 -4.82 3.36
N GLY A 26 -12.49 -5.09 2.15
CA GLY A 26 -13.26 -4.88 0.92
C GLY A 26 -13.46 -3.40 0.56
N LYS A 27 -12.82 -2.47 1.27
CA LYS A 27 -12.70 -1.05 0.89
C LYS A 27 -11.31 -0.77 0.34
N ALA A 28 -11.23 0.31 -0.44
CA ALA A 28 -9.99 0.89 -0.91
C ALA A 28 -9.83 2.29 -0.30
N SER A 29 -8.59 2.72 -0.12
CA SER A 29 -8.30 4.12 0.16
C SER A 29 -8.54 4.99 -1.07
N GLU A 30 -8.49 6.31 -0.90
CA GLU A 30 -8.34 7.21 -2.03
C GLU A 30 -6.97 7.04 -2.69
N PHE A 31 -6.88 7.31 -3.99
CA PHE A 31 -5.62 7.36 -4.71
C PHE A 31 -4.75 8.52 -4.19
N LYS A 32 -3.46 8.25 -4.02
CA LYS A 32 -2.44 9.25 -3.71
C LYS A 32 -1.34 9.22 -4.76
N SER A 33 -0.82 10.39 -5.10
CA SER A 33 0.27 10.54 -6.06
C SER A 33 1.61 10.70 -5.36
N TYR A 34 2.60 9.95 -5.83
CA TYR A 34 3.96 9.99 -5.32
C TYR A 34 4.94 10.30 -6.46
N ALA A 35 6.12 10.79 -6.11
CA ALA A 35 7.20 10.89 -7.09
C ALA A 35 7.62 9.47 -7.53
N PRO A 36 7.97 9.27 -8.82
CA PRO A 36 8.48 7.98 -9.28
C PRO A 36 9.79 7.63 -8.55
N GLY A 37 10.04 6.33 -8.38
CA GLY A 37 11.18 5.78 -7.65
C GLY A 37 10.78 4.65 -6.72
N GLU A 38 11.70 4.28 -5.84
CA GLU A 38 11.47 3.23 -4.86
C GLU A 38 10.54 3.73 -3.75
N VAL A 39 9.49 2.95 -3.50
CA VAL A 39 8.49 3.17 -2.45
C VAL A 39 8.39 1.92 -1.60
N THR A 40 8.50 2.08 -0.28
CA THR A 40 8.32 1.01 0.69
C THR A 40 7.00 1.19 1.42
N TYR A 41 6.17 0.16 1.43
CA TYR A 41 4.95 0.10 2.22
C TYR A 41 5.20 -0.74 3.47
N THR A 42 4.74 -0.26 4.61
CA THR A 42 4.66 -1.03 5.85
C THR A 42 3.20 -1.11 6.25
N ILE A 43 2.64 -2.31 6.19
CA ILE A 43 1.25 -2.60 6.47
C ILE A 43 1.19 -3.20 7.87
N VAL A 44 0.48 -2.53 8.76
CA VAL A 44 0.26 -2.98 10.13
C VAL A 44 -1.13 -3.59 10.19
N LEU A 45 -1.16 -4.90 10.38
CA LEU A 45 -2.40 -5.65 10.62
C LEU A 45 -2.84 -5.47 12.07
N LYS A 46 -4.12 -5.67 12.35
CA LYS A 46 -4.66 -5.55 13.72
C LYS A 46 -4.10 -6.59 14.70
N SER A 47 -3.57 -7.71 14.20
CA SER A 47 -2.78 -8.66 15.00
C SER A 47 -1.47 -8.06 15.53
N ASN A 48 -1.11 -6.84 15.10
CA ASN A 48 0.19 -6.20 15.22
C ASN A 48 1.30 -6.89 14.42
N ASP A 49 0.93 -7.72 13.45
CA ASP A 49 1.88 -8.19 12.45
C ASP A 49 2.17 -7.06 11.46
N GLU A 50 3.44 -6.91 11.12
CA GLU A 50 3.90 -5.93 10.14
C GLU A 50 4.40 -6.65 8.89
N ILE A 51 3.93 -6.17 7.74
CA ILE A 51 4.35 -6.69 6.43
C ILE A 51 4.91 -5.54 5.65
N THR A 52 6.11 -5.72 5.10
CA THR A 52 6.79 -4.69 4.34
C THR A 52 7.05 -5.14 2.91
N GLU A 53 6.72 -4.30 1.95
CA GLU A 53 7.01 -4.52 0.54
C GLU A 53 7.63 -3.25 -0.07
N THR A 54 8.63 -3.46 -0.92
CA THR A 54 9.28 -2.38 -1.66
C THR A 54 9.00 -2.56 -3.15
N VAL A 55 8.50 -1.50 -3.78
CA VAL A 55 8.14 -1.47 -5.20
C VAL A 55 8.79 -0.29 -5.88
N GLU A 56 9.35 -0.53 -7.07
CA GLU A 56 9.82 0.53 -7.96
C GLU A 56 8.63 1.10 -8.75
N MET A 57 8.20 2.30 -8.40
CA MET A 57 7.12 3.01 -9.08
C MET A 57 7.65 3.79 -10.29
N GLY A 58 7.06 3.53 -11.45
CA GLY A 58 7.32 4.24 -12.70
C GLY A 58 6.56 5.55 -12.82
N PHE A 59 6.95 6.33 -13.83
CA PHE A 59 6.24 7.56 -14.19
C PHE A 59 4.92 7.25 -14.90
N CYS A 60 3.89 8.07 -14.64
CA CYS A 60 2.57 7.97 -15.29
C CYS A 60 1.93 6.57 -15.20
N ALA A 61 2.05 5.92 -14.03
CA ALA A 61 1.40 4.64 -13.78
C ALA A 61 0.60 4.69 -12.47
N ASP A 62 -0.53 4.00 -12.45
CA ASP A 62 -1.26 3.70 -11.24
C ASP A 62 -0.78 2.38 -10.65
N TYR A 63 -0.75 2.34 -9.33
CA TYR A 63 -0.43 1.15 -8.57
C TYR A 63 -1.56 0.85 -7.62
N GLU A 64 -2.00 -0.41 -7.60
CA GLU A 64 -2.97 -0.93 -6.64
C GLU A 64 -2.26 -1.97 -5.77
N ILE A 65 -2.35 -1.77 -4.46
CA ILE A 65 -1.78 -2.66 -3.45
C ILE A 65 -2.95 -3.41 -2.82
N ILE A 66 -2.97 -4.71 -3.01
CA ILE A 66 -4.05 -5.59 -2.56
C ILE A 66 -3.49 -6.47 -1.44
N ILE A 67 -4.13 -6.43 -0.28
CA ILE A 67 -3.82 -7.32 0.84
C ILE A 67 -4.88 -8.43 0.80
N THR A 68 -4.43 -9.67 0.62
CA THR A 68 -5.31 -10.84 0.57
C THR A 68 -5.68 -11.35 1.97
N GLU A 69 -6.65 -12.26 2.05
CA GLU A 69 -7.05 -12.90 3.32
C GLU A 69 -5.91 -13.73 3.95
N ASP A 70 -4.96 -14.20 3.14
CA ASP A 70 -3.77 -14.93 3.57
C ASP A 70 -2.60 -14.01 3.97
N ASN A 71 -2.84 -12.71 4.09
CA ASN A 71 -1.84 -11.67 4.37
C ASN A 71 -0.73 -11.57 3.29
N GLU A 72 -0.98 -12.06 2.08
CA GLU A 72 -0.10 -11.81 0.95
C GLU A 72 -0.38 -10.43 0.35
N ILE A 73 0.69 -9.72 0.00
CA ILE A 73 0.61 -8.44 -0.70
C ILE A 73 0.74 -8.72 -2.20
N ILE A 74 -0.19 -8.16 -2.97
CA ILE A 74 -0.17 -8.18 -4.42
C ILE A 74 -0.14 -6.74 -4.89
N THR A 75 0.95 -6.37 -5.56
CA THR A 75 1.05 -5.08 -6.24
C THR A 75 0.76 -5.26 -7.72
N THR A 76 -0.24 -4.53 -8.22
CA THR A 76 -0.53 -4.45 -9.65
C THR A 76 -0.26 -3.04 -10.15
N SER A 77 0.07 -2.92 -11.43
CA SER A 77 0.34 -1.63 -12.06
C SER A 77 -0.42 -1.49 -13.36
N THR A 78 -0.95 -0.30 -13.61
CA THR A 78 -1.61 0.08 -14.85
C THR A 78 -0.93 1.33 -15.40
N ASN A 79 -0.34 1.21 -16.58
CA ASN A 79 0.26 2.36 -17.26
C ASN A 79 -0.85 3.31 -17.74
N ARG A 80 -0.67 4.62 -17.54
CA ARG A 80 -1.63 5.67 -17.98
C ARG A 80 -1.27 6.31 -19.32
N ASP A 81 -0.18 5.88 -19.96
CA ASP A 81 0.25 6.34 -21.30
C ASP A 81 -0.67 5.85 -22.44
#